data_AF-A0A9N9BZR2-F1
#
_entry.id   AF-A0A9N9BZR2-F1
#
_cell.length_a   1.000
_cell.length_b   1.000
_cell.length_c   1.000
_cell.angle_alpha   90.00
_cell.angle_beta   90.00
_cell.angle_gamma   90.00
#
_symmetry.space_group_name_H-M   'P 1'
#
loop_
_entity.id
_entity.type
_entity.pdbx_description
1 polymer ?
#
loop_
_entity_poly.entity_id
_entity_poly.type
_entity_poly.pdbx_seq_one_letter_code
_entity_poly.pdbx_strand_id
1 'polypeptide(L)'
;MLHKKSSTRKMPYNKKKKNDKSSTWTVQAPKTRQQKIDERLNKTFVIKRIDSHLSYLGREKKRAPVEDRYIYDNEISWYDRWKQDIKAMPQEDPLIFKEIFFQNKQLRQEISIKKARINELEDRIEQVKSEKNREIEELNIKMQIDAEEAVNRHKEELDKKEAELQNIKNLYIEKHHDLERENNELKKKIEKLEIDLERSLRINGRNVNTQYQNLRERTTAYQIMLNKQGIKTTPVFERAESEDMSLYFYEDENNDN
;
A
#
# COMPACT_ATOMS: atom_id res chain seq x y z
N MET A 1 -49.29 25.68 18.85
CA MET A 1 -50.64 26.25 18.64
C MET A 1 -50.98 26.15 17.16
N LEU A 2 -51.93 25.28 16.79
CA LEU A 2 -52.37 25.09 15.40
C LEU A 2 -53.84 25.52 15.29
N HIS A 3 -54.09 26.62 14.57
CA HIS A 3 -55.44 27.12 14.31
C HIS A 3 -56.14 26.23 13.26
N LYS A 4 -57.18 25.51 13.67
CA LYS A 4 -58.17 24.91 12.77
C LYS A 4 -59.16 25.99 12.32
N LYS A 5 -59.12 26.38 11.05
CA LYS A 5 -60.19 27.16 10.41
C LYS A 5 -61.30 26.21 9.96
N SER A 6 -62.46 26.34 10.57
CA SER A 6 -63.73 25.77 10.10
C SER A 6 -64.16 26.52 8.84
N SER A 7 -64.48 25.79 7.75
CA SER A 7 -65.10 26.37 6.57
C SER A 7 -66.21 25.46 6.05
N THR A 8 -67.40 26.04 6.05
CA THR A 8 -68.71 25.45 5.79
C THR A 8 -68.85 25.03 4.32
N ARG A 9 -68.91 23.72 4.06
CA ARG A 9 -69.26 23.21 2.74
C ARG A 9 -70.75 23.40 2.51
N LYS A 10 -71.10 24.41 1.70
CA LYS A 10 -72.45 24.67 1.20
C LYS A 10 -72.99 23.41 0.51
N MET A 11 -74.10 22.87 1.02
CA MET A 11 -74.89 21.83 0.35
C MET A 11 -75.64 22.46 -0.83
N PRO A 12 -75.52 21.94 -2.07
CA PRO A 12 -76.31 22.45 -3.18
C PRO A 12 -77.75 21.94 -3.10
N TYR A 13 -78.67 22.91 -3.12
CA TYR A 13 -80.12 22.75 -3.14
C TYR A 13 -80.63 21.90 -4.31
N ASN A 14 -81.68 21.15 -3.98
CA ASN A 14 -82.50 20.30 -4.83
C ASN A 14 -83.11 21.07 -6.02
N LYS A 15 -82.70 20.74 -7.26
CA LYS A 15 -83.35 21.22 -8.49
C LYS A 15 -84.38 20.20 -8.98
N LYS A 16 -85.65 20.60 -8.80
CA LYS A 16 -86.85 20.29 -9.60
C LYS A 16 -86.85 18.97 -10.41
N LYS A 17 -87.68 18.03 -9.94
CA LYS A 17 -88.28 16.93 -10.73
C LYS A 17 -88.76 17.45 -12.08
N LYS A 18 -88.25 16.88 -13.16
CA LYS A 18 -88.86 16.94 -14.50
C LYS A 18 -89.24 15.50 -14.89
N ASN A 19 -90.55 15.31 -15.02
CA ASN A 19 -91.29 14.33 -15.79
C ASN A 19 -90.66 12.94 -15.96
N ASP A 20 -91.27 11.99 -15.26
CA ASP A 20 -91.21 10.55 -15.53
C ASP A 20 -91.54 10.27 -17.00
N LYS A 21 -90.49 10.16 -17.83
CA LYS A 21 -90.54 9.25 -18.97
C LYS A 21 -90.18 7.90 -18.41
N SER A 22 -91.18 7.03 -18.33
CA SER A 22 -91.06 5.61 -18.02
C SER A 22 -89.85 5.00 -18.74
N SER A 23 -88.70 4.93 -18.05
CA SER A 23 -87.65 4.00 -18.43
C SER A 23 -88.14 2.64 -17.93
N THR A 24 -88.77 1.88 -18.80
CA THR A 24 -88.83 0.43 -18.64
C THR A 24 -87.39 -0.03 -18.46
N TRP A 25 -87.01 -0.32 -17.21
CA TRP A 25 -85.77 -1.02 -16.92
C TRP A 25 -85.95 -2.42 -17.48
N THR A 26 -85.61 -2.60 -18.75
CA THR A 26 -85.37 -3.93 -19.29
C THR A 26 -84.16 -4.47 -18.53
N VAL A 27 -84.43 -5.23 -17.47
CA VAL A 27 -83.44 -6.03 -16.76
C VAL A 27 -82.94 -7.05 -17.79
N GLN A 28 -81.81 -6.74 -18.43
CA GLN A 28 -81.19 -7.66 -19.37
C GLN A 28 -80.87 -8.95 -18.60
N ALA A 29 -81.36 -10.07 -19.11
CA ALA A 29 -81.06 -11.39 -18.55
C ALA A 29 -79.53 -11.57 -18.46
N PRO A 30 -79.03 -12.24 -17.42
CA PRO A 30 -77.60 -12.47 -17.25
C PRO A 30 -77.02 -13.21 -18.46
N LYS A 31 -76.03 -12.59 -19.12
CA LYS A 31 -75.39 -13.17 -20.31
C LYS A 31 -74.78 -14.53 -20.01
N THR A 32 -75.02 -15.49 -20.91
CA THR A 32 -74.42 -16.82 -20.82
C THR A 32 -72.90 -16.76 -20.97
N ARG A 33 -72.19 -17.79 -20.49
CA ARG A 33 -70.73 -17.89 -20.62
C ARG A 33 -70.29 -17.80 -22.08
N GLN A 34 -71.08 -18.36 -23.01
CA GLN A 34 -70.80 -18.31 -24.45
C GLN A 34 -70.99 -16.90 -25.02
N GLN A 35 -72.07 -16.19 -24.66
CA GLN A 35 -72.27 -14.79 -25.07
C GLN A 35 -71.13 -13.86 -24.59
N LYS A 36 -70.57 -14.12 -23.41
CA LYS A 36 -69.39 -13.38 -22.91
C LYS A 36 -68.11 -13.69 -23.69
N ILE A 37 -67.99 -14.89 -24.26
CA ILE A 37 -66.88 -15.30 -25.11
C ILE A 37 -67.04 -14.65 -26.49
N ASP A 38 -68.24 -14.71 -27.06
CA ASP A 38 -68.54 -14.14 -28.37
C ASP A 38 -68.38 -12.61 -28.36
N GLU A 39 -68.79 -11.92 -27.30
CA GLU A 39 -68.51 -10.48 -27.13
C GLU A 39 -67.01 -10.16 -27.02
N ARG A 40 -66.21 -11.04 -26.41
CA ARG A 40 -64.76 -10.86 -26.31
C ARG A 40 -64.02 -11.16 -27.61
N LEU A 41 -64.64 -11.94 -28.50
CA LEU A 41 -64.13 -12.30 -29.83
C LEU A 41 -64.68 -11.36 -30.92
N ASN A 42 -65.63 -10.48 -30.58
CA ASN A 42 -66.14 -9.48 -31.52
C ASN A 42 -65.06 -8.45 -31.87
N LYS A 43 -64.92 -8.18 -33.17
CA LYS A 43 -63.99 -7.22 -33.76
C LYS A 43 -64.02 -5.85 -33.07
N THR A 44 -65.22 -5.38 -32.72
CA THR A 44 -65.45 -4.09 -32.04
C THR A 44 -64.84 -4.08 -30.63
N PHE A 45 -64.90 -5.20 -29.91
CA PHE A 45 -64.32 -5.32 -28.57
C PHE A 45 -62.80 -5.35 -28.61
N VAL A 46 -62.22 -6.08 -29.57
CA VAL A 46 -60.76 -6.14 -29.78
C VAL A 46 -60.21 -4.75 -30.11
N ILE A 47 -60.84 -4.03 -31.04
CA ILE A 47 -60.45 -2.65 -31.39
C ILE A 47 -60.51 -1.73 -30.16
N LYS A 48 -61.60 -1.77 -29.38
CA LYS A 48 -61.71 -0.97 -28.15
C LYS A 48 -60.61 -1.28 -27.14
N ARG A 49 -60.17 -2.53 -27.06
CA ARG A 49 -59.10 -2.95 -26.17
C ARG A 49 -57.74 -2.43 -26.64
N ILE A 50 -57.49 -2.45 -27.96
CA ILE A 50 -56.31 -1.85 -28.56
C ILE A 50 -56.29 -0.34 -28.32
N ASP A 51 -57.43 0.36 -28.51
CA ASP A 51 -57.55 1.81 -28.25
C ASP A 51 -57.23 2.19 -26.80
N SER A 52 -57.72 1.39 -25.85
CA SER A 52 -57.43 1.58 -24.43
C SER A 52 -55.94 1.38 -24.14
N HIS A 53 -55.30 0.40 -24.79
CA HIS A 53 -53.89 0.12 -24.61
C HIS A 53 -52.99 1.19 -25.26
N LEU A 54 -53.31 1.66 -26.47
CA LEU A 54 -52.65 2.79 -27.12
C LEU A 54 -52.73 4.06 -26.25
N SER A 55 -53.89 4.31 -25.63
CA SER A 55 -54.06 5.41 -24.68
C SER A 55 -53.21 5.25 -23.42
N TYR A 56 -52.97 4.01 -22.98
CA TYR A 56 -52.05 3.72 -21.88
C TYR A 56 -50.58 3.95 -22.29
N LEU A 57 -50.13 3.38 -23.41
CA LEU A 57 -48.78 3.56 -23.94
C LEU A 57 -48.47 5.04 -24.21
N GLY A 58 -49.42 5.80 -24.76
CA GLY A 58 -49.27 7.24 -24.96
C GLY A 58 -49.14 8.05 -23.66
N ARG A 59 -49.66 7.56 -22.53
CA ARG A 59 -49.46 8.18 -21.21
C ARG A 59 -48.12 7.77 -20.60
N GLU A 60 -47.73 6.51 -20.71
CA GLU A 60 -46.43 6.02 -20.25
C GLU A 60 -45.28 6.70 -21.01
N LYS A 61 -45.37 6.82 -22.35
CA LYS A 61 -44.38 7.54 -23.16
C LYS A 61 -44.13 8.97 -22.68
N LYS A 62 -45.19 9.70 -22.28
CA LYS A 62 -45.08 11.07 -21.77
C LYS A 62 -44.40 11.15 -20.40
N ARG A 63 -44.42 10.06 -19.65
CA ARG A 63 -43.83 9.93 -18.31
C ARG A 63 -42.41 9.36 -18.34
N ALA A 64 -42.05 8.64 -19.41
CA ALA A 64 -40.75 8.04 -19.57
C ALA A 64 -39.64 9.10 -19.80
N PRO A 65 -38.39 8.79 -19.37
CA PRO A 65 -37.19 9.53 -19.75
C PRO A 65 -37.08 9.69 -21.26
N VAL A 66 -36.41 10.74 -21.73
CA VAL A 66 -36.33 11.05 -23.18
C VAL A 66 -35.68 9.91 -23.94
N GLU A 67 -34.65 9.27 -23.36
CA GLU A 67 -33.95 8.14 -23.98
C GLU A 67 -34.87 6.95 -24.23
N ASP A 68 -35.89 6.69 -23.40
CA ASP A 68 -36.72 5.49 -23.51
C ASP A 68 -37.96 5.68 -24.39
N ARG A 69 -38.22 6.90 -24.87
CA ARG A 69 -39.45 7.22 -25.64
C ARG A 69 -39.56 6.46 -26.95
N TYR A 70 -38.44 6.09 -27.58
CA TYR A 70 -38.43 5.36 -28.86
C TYR A 70 -39.02 3.95 -28.72
N ILE A 71 -38.90 3.33 -27.54
CA ILE A 71 -39.46 2.00 -27.25
C ILE A 71 -40.98 2.05 -27.40
N TYR A 72 -41.60 3.09 -26.83
CA TYR A 72 -43.04 3.30 -26.92
C TYR A 72 -43.51 3.73 -28.32
N ASP A 73 -42.69 4.45 -29.09
CA ASP A 73 -43.04 4.83 -30.47
C ASP A 73 -43.21 3.61 -31.38
N ASN A 74 -42.30 2.64 -31.26
CA ASN A 74 -42.39 1.39 -32.00
C ASN A 74 -43.61 0.57 -31.57
N GLU A 75 -43.86 0.44 -30.26
CA GLU A 75 -45.04 -0.28 -29.76
C GLU A 75 -46.35 0.38 -30.20
N ILE A 76 -46.47 1.71 -30.08
CA ILE A 76 -47.65 2.47 -30.50
C ILE A 76 -47.90 2.28 -32.00
N SER A 77 -46.87 2.45 -32.83
CA SER A 77 -46.99 2.28 -34.29
C SER A 77 -47.41 0.86 -34.66
N TRP A 78 -46.92 -0.15 -33.94
CA TRP A 78 -47.29 -1.55 -34.18
C TRP A 78 -48.76 -1.81 -33.84
N TYR A 79 -49.23 -1.36 -32.66
CA TYR A 79 -50.63 -1.50 -32.24
C TYR A 79 -51.59 -0.71 -33.12
N ASP A 80 -51.22 0.47 -33.61
CA ASP A 80 -52.02 1.24 -34.55
C ASP A 80 -52.14 0.52 -35.91
N ARG A 81 -51.06 -0.06 -36.42
CA ARG A 81 -51.10 -0.85 -37.65
C ARG A 81 -52.00 -2.07 -37.48
N TRP A 82 -51.83 -2.81 -36.39
CA TRP A 82 -52.64 -3.98 -36.09
C TRP A 82 -54.14 -3.65 -35.95
N LYS A 83 -54.47 -2.49 -35.36
CA LYS A 83 -55.85 -1.98 -35.31
C LYS A 83 -56.44 -1.74 -36.70
N GLN A 84 -55.65 -1.20 -37.64
CA GLN A 84 -56.10 -1.00 -39.02
C GLN A 84 -56.29 -2.33 -39.75
N ASP A 85 -55.39 -3.29 -39.54
CA ASP A 85 -55.49 -4.63 -40.13
C ASP A 85 -56.77 -5.34 -39.66
N ILE A 86 -57.06 -5.29 -38.35
CA ILE A 86 -58.31 -5.83 -37.78
C ILE A 86 -59.53 -5.12 -38.38
N LYS A 87 -59.49 -3.78 -38.54
CA LYS A 87 -60.58 -3.00 -39.16
C LYS A 87 -60.82 -3.40 -40.62
N ALA A 88 -59.76 -3.70 -41.37
CA ALA A 88 -59.83 -4.04 -42.78
C ALA A 88 -60.31 -5.48 -43.06
N MET A 89 -60.33 -6.38 -42.06
CA MET A 89 -60.77 -7.77 -42.27
C MET A 89 -62.25 -7.87 -42.69
N PRO A 90 -62.57 -8.57 -43.81
CA PRO A 90 -63.91 -8.62 -44.40
C PRO A 90 -64.89 -9.58 -43.72
N GLN A 91 -64.43 -10.53 -42.88
CA GLN A 91 -65.30 -11.39 -42.05
C GLN A 91 -64.80 -11.44 -40.60
N GLU A 92 -65.74 -11.49 -39.66
CA GLU A 92 -65.47 -11.80 -38.25
C GLU A 92 -65.18 -13.30 -38.12
N ASP A 93 -64.00 -13.76 -38.57
CA ASP A 93 -63.60 -15.16 -38.34
C ASP A 93 -63.21 -15.33 -36.86
N PRO A 94 -64.05 -15.99 -36.04
CA PRO A 94 -63.78 -16.14 -34.61
C PRO A 94 -62.56 -17.03 -34.34
N LEU A 95 -62.11 -17.82 -35.32
CA LEU A 95 -60.94 -18.69 -35.19
C LEU A 95 -59.64 -17.88 -35.11
N ILE A 96 -59.48 -16.86 -35.96
CA ILE A 96 -58.31 -15.97 -35.95
C ILE A 96 -58.18 -15.26 -34.59
N PHE A 97 -59.30 -14.76 -34.04
CA PHE A 97 -59.30 -14.09 -32.74
C PHE A 97 -59.06 -15.06 -31.57
N LYS A 98 -59.54 -16.30 -31.64
CA LYS A 98 -59.22 -17.34 -30.66
C LYS A 98 -57.74 -17.69 -30.67
N GLU A 99 -57.15 -17.83 -31.85
CA GLU A 99 -55.75 -18.17 -32.02
C GLU A 99 -54.83 -17.06 -31.51
N ILE A 100 -55.09 -15.81 -31.87
CA ILE A 100 -54.33 -14.65 -31.36
C ILE A 100 -54.46 -14.52 -29.84
N PHE A 101 -55.65 -14.78 -29.28
CA PHE A 101 -55.86 -14.76 -27.83
C PHE A 101 -55.06 -15.85 -27.13
N PHE A 102 -55.00 -17.04 -27.71
CA PHE A 102 -54.26 -18.18 -27.17
C PHE A 102 -52.74 -17.95 -27.24
N GLN A 103 -52.23 -17.48 -28.38
CA GLN A 103 -50.83 -17.09 -28.55
C GLN A 103 -50.43 -15.98 -27.57
N ASN A 104 -51.26 -14.94 -27.39
CA ASN A 104 -51.01 -13.90 -26.39
C ASN A 104 -50.97 -14.44 -24.96
N LYS A 105 -51.82 -15.43 -24.64
CA LYS A 105 -51.81 -16.07 -23.32
C LYS A 105 -50.51 -16.84 -23.10
N GLN A 106 -50.05 -17.58 -24.11
CA GLN A 106 -48.78 -18.32 -24.05
C GLN A 106 -47.58 -17.37 -23.90
N LEU A 107 -47.52 -16.30 -24.71
CA LEU A 107 -46.46 -15.29 -24.61
C LEU A 107 -46.43 -14.62 -23.23
N ARG A 108 -47.59 -14.33 -22.63
CA ARG A 108 -47.66 -13.79 -21.26
C ARG A 108 -47.12 -14.77 -20.21
N GLN A 109 -47.41 -16.07 -20.37
CA GLN A 109 -46.86 -17.09 -19.49
C GLN A 109 -45.34 -17.19 -19.65
N GLU A 110 -44.84 -17.15 -20.89
CA GLU A 110 -43.41 -17.19 -21.17
C GLU A 110 -42.68 -15.95 -20.62
N ILE A 111 -43.24 -14.75 -20.79
CA ILE A 111 -42.74 -13.52 -20.17
C ILE A 111 -42.70 -13.66 -18.65
N SER A 112 -43.75 -14.23 -18.05
CA SER A 112 -43.78 -14.45 -16.59
C SER A 112 -42.68 -15.39 -16.12
N ILE A 113 -42.44 -16.49 -16.85
CA ILE A 113 -41.38 -17.45 -16.55
C ILE A 113 -40.01 -16.78 -16.70
N LYS A 114 -39.79 -16.04 -17.79
CA LYS A 114 -38.54 -15.31 -18.04
C LYS A 114 -38.27 -14.24 -16.98
N LYS A 115 -39.29 -13.50 -16.54
CA LYS A 115 -39.15 -12.55 -15.42
C LYS A 115 -38.78 -13.24 -14.12
N ALA A 116 -39.41 -14.36 -13.79
CA ALA A 116 -39.04 -15.12 -12.60
C ALA A 116 -37.59 -15.61 -12.67
N ARG A 117 -37.14 -16.04 -13.85
CA ARG A 117 -35.76 -16.47 -14.07
C ARG A 117 -34.76 -15.33 -13.96
N ILE A 118 -35.09 -14.13 -14.46
CA ILE A 118 -34.25 -12.93 -14.31
C ILE A 118 -34.08 -12.61 -12.83
N ASN A 119 -35.17 -12.55 -12.05
CA ASN A 119 -35.10 -12.28 -10.62
C ASN A 119 -34.23 -13.32 -9.89
N GLU A 120 -34.37 -14.62 -10.20
CA GLU A 120 -33.53 -15.67 -9.61
C GLU A 120 -32.03 -15.48 -9.94
N LEU A 121 -31.71 -15.03 -11.16
CA LEU A 121 -30.33 -14.76 -11.55
C LEU A 121 -29.78 -13.50 -10.86
N GLU A 122 -30.60 -12.47 -10.69
CA GLU A 122 -30.24 -11.27 -9.93
C GLU A 122 -29.94 -11.60 -8.46
N ASP A 123 -30.79 -12.42 -7.83
CA ASP A 123 -30.58 -12.90 -6.45
C ASP A 123 -29.27 -13.69 -6.33
N ARG A 124 -28.98 -14.57 -7.30
CA ARG A 124 -27.71 -15.34 -7.34
C ARG A 124 -26.49 -14.44 -7.53
N ILE A 125 -26.58 -13.43 -8.38
CA ILE A 125 -25.49 -12.47 -8.58
C ILE A 125 -25.22 -11.71 -7.28
N GLU A 126 -26.26 -11.26 -6.59
CA GLU A 126 -26.10 -10.56 -5.32
C GLU A 126 -25.49 -11.47 -4.24
N GLN A 127 -25.91 -12.74 -4.19
CA GLN A 127 -25.31 -13.73 -3.28
C GLN A 127 -23.81 -13.92 -3.57
N VAL A 128 -23.43 -14.18 -4.83
CA VAL A 128 -22.02 -14.37 -5.21
C VAL A 128 -21.18 -13.13 -4.92
N LYS A 129 -21.73 -11.94 -5.16
CA LYS A 129 -21.07 -10.67 -4.85
C LYS A 129 -20.84 -10.53 -3.35
N SER A 130 -21.81 -10.90 -2.52
CA SER A 130 -21.69 -10.87 -1.06
C SER A 130 -20.62 -11.85 -0.56
N GLU A 131 -20.59 -13.07 -1.11
CA GLU A 131 -19.59 -14.09 -0.78
C GLU A 131 -18.18 -13.63 -1.17
N LYS A 132 -18.02 -13.06 -2.37
CA LYS A 132 -16.73 -12.55 -2.85
C LYS A 132 -16.23 -11.35 -2.05
N ASN A 133 -17.12 -10.42 -1.66
CA ASN A 133 -16.74 -9.30 -0.81
C ASN A 133 -16.24 -9.78 0.55
N ARG A 134 -16.90 -10.78 1.15
CA ARG A 134 -16.47 -11.38 2.41
C ARG A 134 -15.10 -12.04 2.29
N GLU A 135 -14.86 -12.80 1.23
CA GLU A 135 -13.55 -13.43 0.96
C GLU A 135 -12.45 -12.37 0.83
N ILE A 136 -12.72 -11.25 0.16
CA ILE A 136 -11.79 -10.12 0.04
C ILE A 136 -11.50 -9.49 1.42
N GLU A 137 -12.52 -9.29 2.25
CA GLU A 137 -12.34 -8.75 3.62
C GLU A 137 -11.49 -9.68 4.48
N GLU A 138 -11.75 -10.99 4.45
CA GLU A 138 -10.98 -12.01 5.18
C GLU A 138 -9.51 -12.03 4.73
N LEU A 139 -9.25 -11.93 3.42
CA LEU A 139 -7.89 -11.84 2.88
C LEU A 139 -7.18 -10.54 3.29
N ASN A 140 -7.87 -9.40 3.26
CA ASN A 140 -7.30 -8.11 3.68
C ASN A 140 -6.90 -8.12 5.16
N ILE A 141 -7.75 -8.68 6.04
CA ILE A 141 -7.43 -8.82 7.46
C ILE A 141 -6.18 -9.70 7.63
N LYS A 142 -6.13 -10.83 6.93
CA LYS A 142 -4.97 -11.74 7.01
C LYS A 142 -3.68 -11.07 6.53
N MET A 143 -3.73 -10.38 5.39
CA MET A 143 -2.57 -9.63 4.87
C MET A 143 -2.09 -8.56 5.85
N GLN A 144 -3.01 -7.89 6.54
CA GLN A 144 -2.65 -6.88 7.53
C GLN A 144 -1.95 -7.51 8.75
N ILE A 145 -2.47 -8.63 9.26
CA ILE A 145 -1.85 -9.37 10.38
C ILE A 145 -0.44 -9.83 9.98
N ASP A 146 -0.29 -10.46 8.81
CA ASP A 146 1.01 -10.95 8.31
C ASP A 146 2.03 -9.80 8.18
N ALA A 147 1.58 -8.63 7.72
CA ALA A 147 2.41 -7.43 7.61
C ALA A 147 2.82 -6.88 9.00
N GLU A 148 1.89 -6.81 9.95
CA GLU A 148 2.18 -6.38 11.32
C GLU A 148 3.15 -7.34 12.02
N GLU A 149 2.99 -8.66 11.83
CA GLU A 149 3.94 -9.66 12.33
C GLU A 149 5.33 -9.55 11.70
N ALA A 150 5.42 -9.24 10.40
CA ALA A 150 6.69 -8.99 9.73
C ALA A 150 7.38 -7.73 10.29
N VAL A 151 6.64 -6.64 10.47
CA VAL A 151 7.16 -5.39 11.06
C VAL A 151 7.66 -5.63 12.48
N ASN A 152 6.91 -6.35 13.31
CA ASN A 152 7.32 -6.67 14.68
C ASN A 152 8.60 -7.50 14.71
N ARG A 153 8.71 -8.53 13.85
CA ARG A 153 9.94 -9.34 13.72
C ARG A 153 11.15 -8.50 13.32
N HIS A 154 10.99 -7.61 12.33
CA HIS A 154 12.08 -6.73 11.91
C HIS A 154 12.47 -5.72 12.98
N LYS A 155 11.51 -5.22 13.75
CA LYS A 155 11.79 -4.33 14.88
C LYS A 155 12.58 -5.04 15.97
N GLU A 156 12.20 -6.26 16.35
CA GLU A 156 12.95 -7.07 17.32
C GLU A 156 14.38 -7.38 16.83
N GLU A 157 14.56 -7.65 15.54
CA GLU A 157 15.88 -7.86 14.95
C GLU A 157 16.73 -6.59 15.00
N LEU A 158 16.12 -5.44 14.70
CA LEU A 158 16.78 -4.14 14.75
C LEU A 158 17.21 -3.81 16.19
N ASP A 159 16.33 -3.97 17.17
CA ASP A 159 16.64 -3.74 18.59
C ASP A 159 17.81 -4.64 19.05
N LYS A 160 17.85 -5.92 18.62
CA LYS A 160 18.98 -6.82 18.90
C LYS A 160 20.27 -6.33 18.26
N LYS A 161 20.23 -5.91 16.98
CA LYS A 161 21.40 -5.42 16.27
C LYS A 161 21.94 -4.12 16.85
N GLU A 162 21.06 -3.24 17.32
CA GLU A 162 21.45 -2.02 18.04
C GLU A 162 22.15 -2.36 19.37
N ALA A 163 21.63 -3.31 20.14
CA ALA A 163 22.27 -3.76 21.37
C ALA A 163 23.64 -4.41 21.11
N GLU A 164 23.76 -5.26 20.08
CA GLU A 164 25.03 -5.85 19.65
C GLU A 164 26.05 -4.77 19.27
N LEU A 165 25.62 -3.78 18.48
CA LEU A 165 26.48 -2.68 18.03
C LEU A 165 26.93 -1.80 19.21
N GLN A 166 26.06 -1.56 20.18
CA GLN A 166 26.42 -0.83 21.40
C GLN A 166 27.43 -1.60 22.25
N ASN A 167 27.28 -2.92 22.37
CA ASN A 167 28.26 -3.77 23.06
C ASN A 167 29.63 -3.73 22.36
N ILE A 168 29.66 -3.79 21.04
CA ILE A 168 30.91 -3.69 20.26
C ILE A 168 31.57 -2.32 20.47
N LYS A 169 30.79 -1.22 20.47
CA LYS A 169 31.30 0.12 20.77
C LYS A 169 31.94 0.20 22.15
N ASN A 170 31.27 -0.34 23.17
CA ASN A 170 31.79 -0.35 24.53
C ASN A 170 33.11 -1.15 24.61
N LEU A 171 33.16 -2.32 23.98
CA LEU A 171 34.38 -3.15 23.93
C LEU A 171 35.53 -2.44 23.22
N TYR A 172 35.24 -1.72 22.14
CA TYR A 172 36.23 -0.93 21.42
C TYR A 172 36.81 0.19 22.31
N ILE A 173 35.95 0.92 23.03
CA ILE A 173 36.37 1.99 23.96
C ILE A 173 37.27 1.41 25.07
N GLU A 174 36.87 0.29 25.67
CA GLU A 174 37.65 -0.38 26.71
C GLU A 174 39.03 -0.80 26.19
N LYS A 175 39.09 -1.48 25.05
CA LYS A 175 40.36 -1.86 24.42
C LYS A 175 41.23 -0.67 24.05
N HIS A 176 40.64 0.42 23.59
CA HIS A 176 41.37 1.64 23.29
C HIS A 176 42.05 2.19 24.55
N HIS A 177 41.32 2.25 25.67
CA HIS A 177 41.89 2.70 26.94
C HIS A 177 42.96 1.75 27.50
N ASP A 178 42.79 0.44 27.32
CA ASP A 178 43.82 -0.54 27.71
C ASP A 178 45.11 -0.32 26.92
N LEU A 179 45.01 -0.19 25.59
CA LEU A 179 46.16 0.07 24.73
C LEU A 179 46.81 1.43 25.02
N GLU A 180 46.02 2.45 25.33
CA GLU A 180 46.52 3.77 25.70
C GLU A 180 47.29 3.72 27.03
N ARG A 181 46.79 2.95 28.02
CA ARG A 181 47.49 2.71 29.28
C ARG A 181 48.81 1.96 29.05
N GLU A 182 48.78 0.87 28.30
CA GLU A 182 49.97 0.07 27.99
C GLU A 182 51.02 0.90 27.23
N ASN A 183 50.60 1.70 26.24
CA ASN A 183 51.49 2.59 25.49
C ASN A 183 52.14 3.64 26.40
N ASN A 184 51.39 4.23 27.34
CA ASN A 184 51.93 5.16 28.32
C ASN A 184 52.94 4.50 29.28
N GLU A 185 52.72 3.24 29.68
CA GLU A 185 53.70 2.48 30.47
C GLU A 185 54.97 2.17 29.67
N LEU A 186 54.83 1.77 28.40
CA LEU A 186 55.96 1.53 27.51
C LEU A 186 56.78 2.80 27.27
N LYS A 187 56.15 3.94 27.03
CA LYS A 187 56.83 5.24 26.92
C LYS A 187 57.66 5.57 28.15
N LYS A 188 57.11 5.39 29.36
CA LYS A 188 57.86 5.59 30.62
C LYS A 188 59.03 4.62 30.77
N LYS A 189 58.87 3.36 30.34
CA LYS A 189 59.95 2.36 30.36
C LYS A 189 61.07 2.77 29.39
N ILE A 190 60.72 3.23 28.19
CA ILE A 190 61.68 3.73 27.20
C ILE A 190 62.45 4.93 27.76
N GLU A 191 61.75 5.95 28.27
CA GLU A 191 62.38 7.14 28.86
C GLU A 191 63.35 6.76 30.01
N LYS A 192 62.96 5.80 30.85
CA LYS A 192 63.85 5.30 31.90
C LYS A 192 65.10 4.62 31.34
N LEU A 193 64.94 3.77 30.33
CA LEU A 193 66.07 3.08 29.67
C LEU A 193 66.99 4.08 28.96
N GLU A 194 66.45 5.12 28.34
CA GLU A 194 67.22 6.22 27.73
C GLU A 194 68.07 6.95 28.78
N ILE A 195 67.48 7.29 29.94
CA ILE A 195 68.20 7.90 31.06
C ILE A 195 69.31 6.98 31.60
N ASP A 196 69.02 5.69 31.78
CA ASP A 196 69.99 4.72 32.29
C ASP A 196 71.14 4.51 31.29
N LEU A 197 70.85 4.51 29.99
CA LEU A 197 71.85 4.47 28.92
C LEU A 197 72.74 5.72 28.95
N GLU A 198 72.15 6.92 29.02
CA GLU A 198 72.91 8.17 29.09
C GLU A 198 73.84 8.21 30.31
N ARG A 199 73.35 7.76 31.47
CA ARG A 199 74.16 7.64 32.69
C ARG A 199 75.31 6.66 32.51
N SER A 200 75.06 5.49 31.94
CA SER A 200 76.08 4.48 31.66
C SER A 200 77.16 5.03 30.71
N LEU A 201 76.75 5.66 29.61
CA LEU A 201 77.67 6.28 28.65
C LEU A 201 78.50 7.38 29.30
N ARG A 202 77.91 8.20 30.17
CA ARG A 202 78.64 9.25 30.91
C ARG A 202 79.66 8.67 31.90
N ILE A 203 79.29 7.62 32.64
CA ILE A 203 80.19 6.96 33.61
C ILE A 203 81.34 6.26 32.87
N ASN A 204 81.01 5.47 31.84
CA ASN A 204 82.01 4.76 31.05
C ASN A 204 82.93 5.74 30.31
N GLY A 205 82.38 6.81 29.72
CA GLY A 205 83.17 7.87 29.10
C GLY A 205 84.12 8.56 30.09
N ARG A 206 83.68 8.85 31.33
CA ARG A 206 84.55 9.38 32.39
C ARG A 206 85.62 8.39 32.84
N ASN A 207 85.28 7.11 32.94
CA ASN A 207 86.24 6.07 33.33
C ASN A 207 87.32 5.91 32.27
N VAL A 208 86.94 5.84 30.98
CA VAL A 208 87.87 5.78 29.85
C VAL A 208 88.77 7.02 29.83
N ASN A 209 88.20 8.22 30.01
CA ASN A 209 88.98 9.45 30.05
C ASN A 209 89.96 9.49 31.25
N THR A 210 89.51 9.09 32.44
CA THR A 210 90.37 9.00 33.63
C THR A 210 91.49 7.98 33.44
N GLN A 211 91.20 6.82 32.85
CA GLN A 211 92.22 5.81 32.52
C GLN A 211 93.23 6.36 31.51
N TYR A 212 92.77 7.08 30.48
CA TYR A 212 93.62 7.74 29.50
C TYR A 212 94.52 8.81 30.14
N GLN A 213 93.98 9.66 31.02
CA GLN A 213 94.75 10.68 31.75
C GLN A 213 95.82 10.04 32.65
N ASN A 214 95.45 9.03 33.44
CA ASN A 214 96.41 8.30 34.28
C ASN A 214 97.53 7.65 33.46
N LEU A 215 97.21 7.10 32.28
CA LEU A 215 98.21 6.52 31.38
C LEU A 215 99.13 7.60 30.81
N ARG A 216 98.58 8.75 30.39
CA ARG A 216 99.35 9.91 29.91
C ARG A 216 100.28 10.46 30.99
N GLU A 217 99.82 10.59 32.23
CA GLU A 217 100.63 11.06 33.35
C GLU A 217 101.77 10.09 33.68
N ARG A 218 101.48 8.78 33.77
CA ARG A 218 102.50 7.76 34.04
C ARG A 218 103.56 7.71 32.95
N THR A 219 103.15 7.68 31.69
CA THR A 219 104.08 7.68 30.54
C THR A 219 104.93 8.95 30.52
N THR A 220 104.34 10.12 30.78
CA THR A 220 105.08 11.39 30.92
C THR A 220 106.08 11.34 32.08
N ALA A 221 105.70 10.78 33.23
CA ALA A 221 106.59 10.63 34.38
C ALA A 221 107.78 9.69 34.07
N TYR A 222 107.52 8.56 33.41
CA TYR A 222 108.58 7.65 32.95
C TYR A 222 109.51 8.32 31.93
N GLN A 223 108.97 9.10 31.00
CA GLN A 223 109.73 9.91 30.04
C GLN A 223 110.70 10.85 30.75
N ILE A 224 110.22 11.58 31.77
CA ILE A 224 111.04 12.50 32.58
C ILE A 224 112.15 11.73 33.32
N MET A 225 111.85 10.56 33.88
CA MET A 225 112.87 9.73 34.54
C MET A 225 113.95 9.25 33.58
N LEU A 226 113.56 8.74 32.40
CA LEU A 226 114.51 8.26 31.38
C LEU A 226 115.41 9.39 30.87
N ASN A 227 114.82 10.57 30.63
CA ASN A 227 115.58 11.76 30.24
C ASN A 227 116.57 12.20 31.34
N LYS A 228 116.20 12.11 32.63
CA LYS A 228 117.13 12.36 33.75
C LYS A 228 118.28 11.37 33.83
N GLN A 229 118.11 10.15 33.31
CA GLN A 229 119.15 9.13 33.22
C GLN A 229 120.01 9.25 31.95
N GLY A 230 119.83 10.32 31.15
CA GLY A 230 120.59 10.58 29.93
C GLY A 230 120.08 9.83 28.70
N ILE A 231 118.98 9.08 28.81
CA ILE A 231 118.33 8.40 27.70
C ILE A 231 117.38 9.39 27.04
N LYS A 232 117.73 9.88 25.84
CA LYS A 232 116.84 10.75 25.07
C LYS A 232 115.62 9.95 24.61
N THR A 233 114.44 10.34 25.10
CA THR A 233 113.17 9.72 24.72
C THR A 233 112.26 10.74 24.04
N THR A 234 111.57 10.32 22.97
CA THR A 234 110.57 11.12 22.24
C THR A 234 109.20 11.02 22.91
N PRO A 235 108.49 12.13 23.20
CA PRO A 235 107.19 12.09 23.88
C PRO A 235 106.16 11.32 23.04
N VAL A 236 105.57 10.28 23.65
CA VAL A 236 104.66 9.35 22.96
C VAL A 236 103.33 10.02 22.57
N PHE A 237 102.89 11.06 23.29
CA PHE A 237 101.57 11.68 23.10
C PHE A 237 101.57 12.96 22.25
N GLU A 238 102.73 13.55 21.95
CA GLU A 238 102.80 14.71 21.04
C GLU A 238 102.68 14.32 19.55
N ARG A 239 102.92 13.04 19.18
CA ARG A 239 102.65 12.57 17.81
C ARG A 239 101.17 12.37 17.52
N ALA A 240 100.38 11.94 18.51
CA ALA A 240 98.98 11.60 18.32
C ALA A 240 98.05 12.83 18.18
N GLU A 241 98.46 14.02 18.63
CA GLU A 241 97.70 15.27 18.40
C GLU A 241 97.89 15.82 16.96
N SER A 242 98.81 15.24 16.16
CA SER A 242 99.04 15.61 14.75
C SER A 242 98.38 14.67 13.72
N GLU A 243 97.87 13.52 14.17
CA GLU A 243 97.09 12.60 13.34
C GLU A 243 95.65 12.64 13.82
N ASP A 244 94.76 13.06 12.92
CA ASP A 244 93.33 13.24 13.12
C ASP A 244 92.69 11.93 13.62
N MET A 245 92.65 11.74 14.94
CA MET A 245 92.02 10.60 15.61
C MET A 245 90.49 10.79 15.58
N SER A 246 89.94 10.71 14.39
CA SER A 246 88.51 10.53 14.18
C SER A 246 88.11 9.18 14.78
N LEU A 247 87.33 9.23 15.87
CA LEU A 247 86.67 8.05 16.41
C LEU A 247 85.78 7.48 15.29
N TYR A 248 86.13 6.30 14.79
CA TYR A 248 85.24 5.52 13.94
C TYR A 248 84.04 5.07 14.79
N PHE A 249 82.94 5.82 14.68
CA PHE A 249 81.63 5.28 14.98
C PHE A 249 81.32 4.29 13.85
N TYR A 250 81.21 3.00 14.18
CA TYR A 250 80.50 2.08 13.33
C TYR A 250 79.02 2.45 13.45
N GLU A 251 78.48 3.11 12.44
CA GLU A 251 77.04 3.15 12.24
C GLU A 251 76.61 1.72 11.92
N ASP A 252 75.91 1.07 12.84
CA ASP A 252 75.14 -0.14 12.53
C ASP A 252 73.96 0.30 11.65
N GLU A 253 74.21 0.39 10.34
CA GLU A 253 73.17 0.32 9.32
C GLU A 253 72.58 -1.10 9.33
N ASN A 254 71.63 -1.39 10.23
CA ASN A 254 70.66 -2.46 10.05
C ASN A 254 69.53 -2.32 11.09
N ASN A 255 68.40 -1.73 10.69
CA ASN A 255 67.07 -2.24 10.99
C ASN A 255 65.99 -1.39 10.31
N ASP A 256 65.65 -1.76 9.07
CA ASP A 256 64.28 -1.66 8.57
C ASP A 256 63.85 -3.09 8.18
N ASN A 257 63.01 -3.68 9.03
CA ASN A 257 62.16 -4.83 8.73
C ASN A 257 60.93 -4.79 9.64
#